data_AF-A0A6A4UAE1-F1
#
_entry.id   AF-A0A6A4UAE1-F1
#
_cell.length_a   1.000
_cell.length_b   1.000
_cell.length_c   1.000
_cell.angle_alpha   90.00
_cell.angle_beta   90.00
_cell.angle_gamma   90.00
#
_symmetry.space_group_name_H-M   'P 1'
#
loop_
_entity.id
_entity.type
_entity.pdbx_description
1 polymer ?
#
loop_
_entity_poly.entity_id
_entity_poly.type
_entity_poly.pdbx_seq_one_letter_code
_entity_poly.pdbx_strand_id
1 'polypeptide(L)'
;MSGKYGFGGGIELPKIDSPKPRAVPDQGALKEAVEAGTTLGFVSREPSAKRRPGPKRTEAQDKVSIPGPKRVIDQFRAFCNEQNVTLWEGLELLLQGRGR
;
A
#
# COMPACT_ATOMS: atom_id res chain seq x y z
N MET A 1 15.37 40.72 -1.99
CA MET A 1 15.09 40.24 -3.36
C MET A 1 13.78 39.47 -3.33
N SER A 2 12.69 40.13 -3.71
CA SER A 2 11.34 39.54 -3.78
C SER A 2 11.29 38.50 -4.91
N GLY A 3 10.76 37.32 -4.64
CA GLY A 3 10.72 36.22 -5.60
C GLY A 3 9.91 36.58 -6.84
N LYS A 4 10.47 36.29 -8.03
CA LYS A 4 9.94 36.57 -9.38
C LYS A 4 8.54 35.99 -9.70
N TYR A 5 7.91 35.31 -8.75
CA TYR A 5 6.66 34.57 -8.94
C TYR A 5 5.59 34.88 -7.89
N GLY A 6 5.61 36.01 -7.19
CA GLY A 6 4.44 36.49 -6.42
C GLY A 6 3.93 35.62 -5.26
N PHE A 7 4.47 34.42 -5.03
CA PHE A 7 4.08 33.47 -3.97
C PHE A 7 4.63 33.84 -2.58
N GLY A 8 5.06 35.09 -2.39
CA GLY A 8 5.59 35.58 -1.11
C GLY A 8 4.53 36.14 -0.16
N GLY A 9 3.31 36.35 -0.63
CA GLY A 9 2.16 36.73 0.19
C GLY A 9 1.23 35.54 0.32
N GLY A 10 1.21 34.92 1.51
CA GLY A 10 0.26 33.86 1.82
C GLY A 10 -1.16 34.33 1.50
N ILE A 11 -1.91 33.49 0.77
CA ILE A 11 -3.32 33.75 0.49
C ILE A 11 -4.03 33.66 1.84
N GLU A 12 -4.51 34.78 2.37
CA GLU A 12 -5.37 34.78 3.54
C GLU A 12 -6.69 34.13 3.17
N LEU A 13 -6.79 32.82 3.44
CA LEU A 13 -8.03 32.10 3.36
C LEU A 13 -9.01 32.76 4.36
N PRO A 14 -10.24 33.10 3.93
CA PRO A 14 -11.23 33.68 4.83
C PRO A 14 -11.40 32.75 6.05
N LYS A 15 -11.26 33.33 7.25
CA LYS A 15 -11.44 32.61 8.51
C LYS A 15 -12.91 32.24 8.63
N ILE A 16 -13.20 30.95 8.50
CA ILE A 16 -14.55 30.41 8.69
C ILE A 16 -14.76 30.31 10.19
N ASP A 17 -15.37 31.33 10.79
CA ASP A 17 -15.57 31.44 12.25
C ASP A 17 -16.55 30.40 12.82
N SER A 18 -17.25 29.65 11.96
CA SER A 18 -18.12 28.55 12.37
C SER A 18 -18.13 27.44 11.31
N PRO A 19 -17.36 26.36 11.50
CA PRO A 19 -17.50 25.19 10.64
C PRO A 19 -18.90 24.62 10.86
N LYS A 20 -19.81 24.81 9.89
CA LYS A 20 -21.10 24.10 9.89
C LYS A 20 -20.80 22.61 9.95
N PRO A 21 -21.34 21.86 10.93
CA PRO A 21 -21.17 20.42 10.98
C PRO A 21 -21.76 19.84 9.68
N ARG A 22 -20.96 19.08 8.94
CA ARG A 22 -21.45 18.36 7.78
C ARG A 22 -22.54 17.41 8.25
N ALA A 23 -23.70 17.45 7.60
CA ALA A 23 -24.75 16.49 7.84
C ALA A 23 -24.19 15.09 7.63
N VAL A 24 -24.46 14.18 8.57
CA VAL A 24 -24.07 12.78 8.42
C VAL A 24 -24.84 12.25 7.21
N PRO A 25 -24.15 11.78 6.16
CA PRO A 25 -24.82 11.26 5.00
C PRO A 25 -25.66 10.04 5.39
N ASP A 26 -26.88 9.97 4.84
CA ASP A 26 -27.76 8.82 5.04
C ASP A 26 -27.11 7.57 4.44
N GLN A 27 -26.98 6.53 5.26
CA GLN A 27 -26.34 5.28 4.87
C GLN A 27 -27.15 4.52 3.80
N GLY A 28 -28.46 4.76 3.70
CA GLY A 28 -29.30 4.21 2.64
C GLY A 28 -28.93 4.78 1.27
N ALA A 29 -28.93 6.11 1.16
CA ALA A 29 -28.57 6.82 -0.06
C ALA A 29 -27.15 6.52 -0.56
N LEU A 30 -26.21 6.26 0.35
CA LEU A 30 -24.84 5.87 -0.01
C LEU A 30 -24.78 4.50 -0.69
N LYS A 31 -25.59 3.53 -0.25
CA LYS A 31 -25.62 2.19 -0.85
C LYS A 31 -26.21 2.23 -2.25
N GLU A 32 -27.31 2.95 -2.42
CA GLU A 32 -27.94 3.16 -3.73
C GLU A 32 -26.99 3.84 -4.73
N ALA A 33 -26.23 4.85 -4.28
CA ALA A 33 -25.24 5.52 -5.11
C ALA A 33 -24.08 4.59 -5.52
N VAL A 34 -23.65 3.68 -4.65
CA VAL A 34 -22.61 2.69 -4.96
C VAL A 34 -23.11 1.66 -5.97
N GLU A 35 -24.33 1.16 -5.81
CA GLU A 35 -24.96 0.23 -6.77
C GLU A 35 -25.19 0.89 -8.14
N ALA A 36 -25.64 2.15 -8.18
CA ALA A 36 -25.71 2.91 -9.42
C ALA A 36 -24.32 3.08 -10.06
N GLY A 37 -23.29 3.32 -9.25
CA GLY A 37 -21.90 3.40 -9.71
C GLY A 37 -21.41 2.12 -10.37
N THR A 38 -21.69 0.94 -9.80
CA THR A 38 -21.26 -0.34 -10.38
C THR A 38 -21.93 -0.61 -11.73
N THR A 39 -23.21 -0.26 -11.90
CA THR A 39 -23.91 -0.41 -13.19
C THR A 39 -23.34 0.51 -14.28
N LEU A 40 -22.84 1.68 -13.91
CA LEU A 40 -22.15 2.63 -14.80
C LEU A 40 -20.67 2.28 -15.02
N GLY A 41 -20.20 1.16 -14.48
CA GLY A 41 -18.83 0.66 -14.67
C GLY A 41 -17.79 1.31 -13.75
N PHE A 42 -18.21 2.03 -12.71
CA PHE A 42 -17.28 2.48 -11.67
C PHE A 42 -16.82 1.30 -10.83
N VAL A 43 -15.51 1.06 -10.84
CA VAL A 43 -14.87 0.00 -10.04
C VAL A 43 -14.30 0.62 -8.77
N SER A 44 -14.50 -0.06 -7.63
CA SER A 44 -13.91 0.35 -6.36
C SER A 44 -12.39 0.41 -6.47
N ARG A 45 -11.82 1.59 -6.17
CA ARG A 45 -10.38 1.84 -6.12
C ARG A 45 -9.86 1.88 -4.69
N GLU A 46 -10.59 1.28 -3.75
CA GLU A 46 -10.15 1.23 -2.37
C GLU A 46 -8.73 0.64 -2.33
N PRO A 47 -7.78 1.33 -1.66
CA PRO A 47 -6.41 0.89 -1.63
C PRO A 47 -6.40 -0.49 -0.94
N SER A 48 -6.10 -1.54 -1.71
CA SER A 48 -5.88 -2.87 -1.16
C SER A 48 -4.96 -2.72 0.05
N ALA A 49 -5.36 -3.26 1.20
CA ALA A 49 -4.68 -3.06 2.48
C ALA A 49 -3.16 -3.04 2.30
N LYS A 50 -2.56 -1.85 2.37
CA LYS A 50 -1.11 -1.69 2.19
C LYS A 50 -0.46 -2.53 3.29
N ARG A 51 0.17 -3.64 2.90
CA ARG A 51 1.04 -4.40 3.81
C ARG A 51 1.99 -3.40 4.44
N ARG A 52 2.13 -3.47 5.77
CA ARG A 52 2.95 -2.54 6.54
C ARG A 52 4.30 -2.40 5.84
N PRO A 53 4.82 -1.17 5.66
CA PRO A 53 6.18 -0.97 5.17
C PRO A 53 7.10 -1.86 6.00
N GLY A 54 7.87 -2.71 5.33
CA GLY A 54 8.78 -3.63 6.01
C GLY A 54 9.74 -2.87 6.94
N PRO A 55 10.35 -3.57 7.91
CA PRO A 55 11.30 -2.98 8.86
C PRO A 55 12.35 -2.11 8.16
N LYS A 56 12.74 -0.98 8.79
CA LYS A 56 13.77 -0.08 8.28
C LYS A 56 15.06 -0.86 8.04
N ARG A 57 15.69 -0.62 6.89
CA ARG A 57 16.90 -1.33 6.41
C ARG A 57 18.04 -1.22 7.43
N THR A 58 18.43 -2.36 7.98
CA THR A 58 19.58 -2.48 8.90
C THR A 58 20.89 -2.78 8.15
N GLU A 59 20.80 -3.32 6.92
CA GLU A 59 21.94 -3.82 6.15
C GLU A 59 21.86 -3.43 4.65
N ALA A 60 22.99 -3.52 3.95
CA ALA A 60 23.06 -3.33 2.50
C ALA A 60 22.23 -4.41 1.80
N GLN A 61 21.30 -3.99 0.93
CA GLN A 61 20.40 -4.91 0.23
C GLN A 61 20.92 -5.18 -1.17
N ASP A 62 21.19 -6.45 -1.47
CA ASP A 62 21.38 -6.94 -2.83
C ASP A 62 20.10 -7.57 -3.38
N LYS A 63 19.93 -7.46 -4.69
CA LYS A 63 18.80 -8.06 -5.40
C LYS A 63 19.27 -9.29 -6.15
N VAL A 64 18.78 -10.45 -5.74
CA VAL A 64 18.96 -11.70 -6.49
C VAL A 64 17.69 -11.96 -7.31
N SER A 65 17.85 -12.02 -8.63
CA SER A 65 16.81 -12.53 -9.53
C SER A 65 17.20 -13.94 -9.92
N ILE A 66 16.40 -14.93 -9.49
CA ILE A 66 16.66 -16.35 -9.79
C ILE A 66 15.68 -16.79 -10.89
N PRO A 67 16.10 -16.77 -12.16
CA PRO A 67 15.33 -17.44 -13.20
C PRO A 67 15.41 -18.95 -12.94
N GLY A 68 14.26 -19.59 -12.82
CA GLY A 68 14.21 -21.00 -12.48
C GLY A 68 12.91 -21.67 -12.92
N PRO A 69 12.86 -23.02 -12.88
CA PRO A 69 11.67 -23.76 -13.20
C PRO A 69 10.53 -23.36 -12.25
N LYS A 70 9.39 -22.95 -12.82
CA LYS A 70 8.22 -22.46 -12.08
C LYS A 70 7.81 -23.38 -10.92
N ARG A 71 7.92 -24.70 -11.10
CA ARG A 71 7.63 -25.72 -10.09
C ARG A 71 8.37 -25.47 -8.77
N VAL A 72 9.65 -25.13 -8.83
CA VAL A 72 10.50 -24.93 -7.64
C VAL A 72 10.18 -23.59 -6.97
N ILE A 73 9.92 -22.55 -7.76
CA ILE A 73 9.56 -21.23 -7.24
C ILE A 73 8.21 -21.27 -6.51
N ASP A 74 7.23 -21.98 -7.06
CA ASP A 74 5.91 -22.11 -6.47
C ASP A 74 5.97 -22.92 -5.16
N GLN A 75 6.75 -24.01 -5.12
CA GLN A 75 7.02 -24.75 -3.87
C GLN A 75 7.69 -23.88 -2.81
N PHE A 76 8.68 -23.08 -3.20
CA PHE A 76 9.36 -22.18 -2.29
C PHE A 76 8.43 -21.09 -1.73
N ARG A 77 7.54 -20.54 -2.58
CA ARG A 77 6.51 -19.59 -2.14
C ARG A 77 5.52 -20.23 -1.16
N ALA A 78 5.10 -21.47 -1.42
CA ALA A 78 4.23 -22.20 -0.49
C ALA A 78 4.90 -22.38 0.88
N PHE A 79 6.17 -22.81 0.90
CA PHE A 79 6.96 -22.93 2.13
C PHE A 79 7.05 -21.62 2.91
N CYS A 80 7.35 -20.50 2.24
CA CYS A 80 7.43 -19.19 2.90
C CYS A 80 6.08 -18.75 3.48
N ASN A 81 4.98 -19.03 2.77
CA ASN A 81 3.64 -18.71 3.24
C ASN A 81 3.23 -19.54 4.48
N GLU A 82 3.57 -20.82 4.51
CA GLU A 82 3.29 -21.70 5.66
C GLU A 82 4.01 -21.24 6.93
N GLN A 83 5.28 -20.82 6.79
CA GLN A 83 6.10 -20.36 7.91
C GLN A 83 5.87 -18.87 8.26
N ASN A 84 5.01 -18.16 7.51
CA ASN A 84 4.80 -16.71 7.63
C ASN A 84 6.11 -15.89 7.58
N VAL A 85 7.09 -16.36 6.83
CA VAL A 85 8.38 -15.70 6.64
C VAL A 85 8.46 -15.02 5.28
N THR A 86 9.34 -14.03 5.17
CA THR A 86 9.64 -13.40 3.90
C THR A 86 10.49 -14.33 3.01
N LEU A 87 10.51 -14.06 1.70
CA LEU A 87 11.24 -14.89 0.74
C LEU A 87 12.75 -14.97 1.00
N TRP A 88 13.36 -13.96 1.63
CA TRP A 88 14.79 -14.00 1.94
C TRP A 88 15.05 -14.80 3.22
N GLU A 89 14.20 -14.67 4.25
CA GLU A 89 14.25 -15.47 5.48
C GLU A 89 14.02 -16.96 5.17
N GLY A 90 13.09 -17.27 4.26
CA GLY A 90 12.88 -18.65 3.81
C GLY A 90 14.11 -19.23 3.10
N LEU A 91 14.83 -18.41 2.33
CA LEU A 91 16.10 -18.81 1.72
C LEU A 91 17.19 -19.03 2.79
N GLU A 92 17.28 -18.14 3.77
CA GLU A 92 18.22 -18.26 4.88
C GLU A 92 17.99 -19.54 5.69
N LEU A 93 16.74 -19.85 6.03
CA LEU A 93 16.36 -21.09 6.72
C LEU A 93 16.75 -22.34 5.93
N LEU A 94 16.53 -22.34 4.61
CA LEU A 94 16.92 -23.45 3.73
C LEU A 94 18.44 -23.60 3.62
N LEU A 95 19.19 -22.49 3.63
CA LEU A 95 20.65 -22.49 3.60
C LEU A 95 21.24 -22.97 4.94
N GLN A 96 20.68 -22.53 6.07
CA GLN A 96 21.08 -22.97 7.40
C GLN A 96 20.82 -24.47 7.62
N GLY A 97 19.71 -25.00 7.08
CA GLY A 97 19.36 -26.42 7.16
C GLY A 97 20.21 -27.35 6.29
N ARG A 98 20.87 -26.84 5.25
CA ARG A 98 21.73 -27.62 4.31
C ARG A 98 23.22 -27.40 4.50
N GLY A 99 23.63 -26.53 5.43
CA GLY A 99 25.03 -26.19 5.70
C GLY A 99 25.81 -27.22 6.54
N ARG A 100 25.53 -28.52 6.39
CA ARG A 100 26.32 -29.63 6.93
C ARG A 100 26.50 -30.73 5.88
#